data_AF-A0A0F9L8J7-F1
#
_entry.id   AF-A0A0F9L8J7-F1
#
_cell.length_a   1.000
_cell.length_b   1.000
_cell.length_c   1.000
_cell.angle_alpha   90.00
_cell.angle_beta   90.00
_cell.angle_gamma   90.00
#
_symmetry.space_group_name_H-M   'P 1'
#
loop_
_entity.id
_entity.type
_entity.pdbx_description
1 polymer ?
#
loop_
_entity_poly.entity_id
_entity_poly.type
_entity_poly.pdbx_seq_one_letter_code
_entity_poly.pdbx_strand_id
1 'polypeptide(L)' 'MKIFKVNKYLSLKLEGNKTNIYVQGKLFRQCKFLLLSIQVDKVSSFDIIDSIDEAE' A
#
# COMPACT_ATOMS: atom_id res chain seq x y z
N MET A 1 -13.77 -13.73 15.30
CA MET A 1 -13.20 -12.49 14.72
C MET A 1 -12.46 -11.73 15.82
N LYS A 2 -11.14 -11.54 15.70
CA LYS A 2 -10.34 -10.82 16.71
C LYS A 2 -10.07 -9.38 16.24
N ILE A 3 -10.43 -8.40 17.07
CA ILE A 3 -10.19 -6.97 16.82
C ILE A 3 -9.17 -6.47 17.84
N PHE A 4 -8.12 -5.80 17.37
CA PHE A 4 -7.13 -5.14 18.20
C PHE A 4 -7.22 -3.63 18.01
N LYS A 5 -7.51 -2.87 19.07
CA LYS A 5 -7.55 -1.40 19.01
C LYS A 5 -6.16 -0.86 19.32
N VAL A 6 -5.55 -0.17 18.35
CA VAL A 6 -4.25 0.49 18.53
C VAL A 6 -4.45 1.87 19.17
N ASN A 7 -5.41 2.64 18.66
CA ASN A 7 -5.84 3.90 19.24
C ASN A 7 -7.31 4.20 18.90
N LYS A 8 -7.81 5.39 19.26
CA LYS A 8 -9.21 5.81 19.02
C LYS A 8 -9.63 5.72 17.54
N TYR A 9 -8.69 5.89 16.62
CA TYR A 9 -8.94 5.94 15.18
C TYR A 9 -8.43 4.70 14.45
N LEU A 10 -7.46 3.96 15.00
CA LEU A 10 -6.80 2.84 14.33
C LEU A 10 -7.13 1.51 15.01
N SER A 11 -7.63 0.56 14.23
CA SER A 11 -7.89 -0.80 14.67
C SER A 11 -7.41 -1.83 13.65
N LEU A 12 -6.99 -2.98 14.12
CA LEU A 12 -6.60 -4.13 13.31
C LEU A 12 -7.67 -5.22 13.46
N LYS A 13 -8.06 -5.87 12.36
CA LYS A 13 -8.98 -7.01 12.39
C LYS A 13 -8.34 -8.20 11.69
N LEU A 14 -8.34 -9.35 12.35
CA LEU A 14 -7.99 -10.62 11.72
C LEU A 14 -9.23 -11.17 11.02
N GLU A 15 -9.21 -11.11 9.69
CA GLU A 15 -10.30 -11.53 8.80
C GLU A 15 -9.74 -12.59 7.84
N GLY A 16 -10.12 -13.85 8.05
CA GLY A 16 -9.42 -14.99 7.45
C GLY A 16 -7.97 -15.07 7.95
N ASN A 17 -7.02 -15.15 7.02
CA ASN A 17 -5.58 -15.17 7.31
C ASN A 17 -4.90 -13.81 7.06
N LYS A 18 -5.68 -12.71 6.97
CA LYS A 18 -5.15 -11.36 6.74
C LYS A 18 -5.47 -10.46 7.93
N THR A 19 -4.46 -9.70 8.37
CA THR A 19 -4.65 -8.62 9.33
C THR A 19 -4.93 -7.34 8.56
N ASN A 20 -6.18 -6.91 8.60
CA ASN A 20 -6.64 -5.70 7.92
C ASN A 20 -6.56 -4.49 8.86
N ILE A 21 -6.03 -3.38 8.36
CA ILE A 21 -5.99 -2.10 9.07
C ILE A 21 -7.29 -1.34 8.80
N TYR A 22 -7.89 -0.77 9.84
CA TYR A 22 -9.10 0.04 9.76
C TYR A 22 -8.85 1.40 10.39
N VAL A 23 -9.13 2.48 9.65
CA VAL A 23 -9.06 3.87 10.12
C VAL A 23 -10.48 4.41 10.25
N GLN A 24 -10.85 4.87 11.44
CA GLN A 24 -12.21 5.30 11.78
C GLN A 24 -13.28 4.27 11.40
N GLY A 25 -12.96 2.99 11.60
CA GLY A 25 -13.85 1.87 11.27
C GLY A 25 -13.96 1.54 9.78
N LYS A 26 -13.28 2.29 8.89
CA LYS A 26 -13.22 2.01 7.44
C LYS A 26 -11.96 1.23 7.10
N LEU A 27 -12.09 0.20 6.26
CA LEU A 27 -10.94 -0.57 5.78
C LEU A 27 -9.96 0.37 5.10
N PHE A 28 -8.72 0.38 5.58
CA PHE A 28 -7.67 1.23 5.05
C PHE A 28 -7.19 0.67 3.72
N ARG A 29 -7.78 1.17 2.63
CA ARG A 29 -7.40 0.86 1.25
C ARG A 29 -6.61 2.04 0.71
N GLN A 30 -5.28 1.94 0.72
CA GLN A 30 -4.45 2.87 -0.03
C GLN A 30 -4.02 2.22 -1.34
N CYS A 31 -4.30 2.89 -2.46
CA CYS A 31 -3.59 2.63 -3.71
C CYS A 31 -2.16 3.11 -3.52
N LYS A 32 -1.20 2.18 -3.47
CA LYS A 32 0.21 2.53 -3.57
C LYS A 32 0.45 3.02 -4.98
N PHE A 33 0.99 4.22 -5.15
CA PHE A 33 1.50 4.70 -6.42
C PHE A 33 2.96 5.07 -6.23
N LEU A 34 3.78 4.69 -7.21
CA LEU A 34 5.18 5.07 -7.27
C LEU A 34 5.27 6.29 -8.19
N LEU A 35 5.76 7.41 -7.66
CA LEU A 35 6.00 8.61 -8.46
C LEU A 35 7.47 8.64 -8.87
N LEU A 36 7.75 8.34 -10.15
CA LEU A 36 9.10 8.40 -10.71
C LEU A 36 9.31 9.72 -11.45
N SER A 37 10.35 10.45 -11.08
CA SER A 37 10.77 11.66 -11.78
C SER A 37 11.80 11.31 -12.86
N ILE A 38 11.32 10.81 -14.01
CA ILE A 38 12.17 10.37 -15.12
C ILE A 38 12.41 11.48 -16.14
N GLN A 39 13.62 11.52 -16.71
CA GLN A 39 13.90 12.39 -17.86
C GLN A 39 13.25 11.81 -19.12
N VAL A 40 12.63 12.65 -19.95
CA VAL A 40 11.80 12.22 -21.11
C VAL A 40 12.60 11.42 -22.15
N ASP A 41 13.90 11.67 -22.26
CA ASP A 41 14.84 10.97 -23.12
C ASP A 41 15.19 9.54 -22.66
N LYS A 42 14.83 9.18 -21.42
CA LYS A 42 15.13 7.86 -20.82
C LYS A 42 13.89 7.02 -20.55
N VAL A 43 12.73 7.42 -21.03
CA VAL A 43 11.46 6.72 -20.76
C VAL A 43 11.53 5.24 -21.13
N SER A 44 12.18 4.90 -22.25
CA SER A 44 12.31 3.51 -22.71
C SER A 44 13.12 2.59 -21.79
N SER A 45 13.95 3.12 -20.87
CA SER A 45 14.65 2.28 -19.89
C SER A 45 13.78 1.88 -18.70
N PHE A 46 12.60 2.49 -18.54
CA PHE A 46 11.65 2.19 -17.47
C PHE A 46 10.57 1.19 -17.91
N ASP A 47 10.47 0.86 -19.20
CA ASP A 47 9.53 -0.16 -19.73
C ASP A 47 9.82 -1.59 -19.23
N ILE A 48 10.95 -1.79 -18.53
CA ILE A 48 11.41 -3.08 -17.98
C ILE A 48 11.03 -3.23 -16.49
N ILE A 49 10.56 -2.16 -15.84
CA ILE A 49 10.22 -2.19 -14.41
C ILE A 49 8.82 -2.80 -14.25
N ASP A 50 8.77 -4.06 -13.84
CA ASP A 50 7.53 -4.82 -13.66
C ASP A 50 7.00 -4.72 -12.21
N SER A 51 7.82 -4.26 -11.27
CA SER A 51 7.47 -4.12 -9.86
C SER A 51 7.93 -2.80 -9.24
N ILE A 52 7.20 -2.32 -8.23
CA ILE A 52 7.63 -1.18 -7.40
C ILE A 52 8.97 -1.48 -6.71
N ASP A 53 9.23 -2.75 -6.36
CA ASP A 53 10.46 -3.18 -5.68
C ASP A 53 11.68 -3.14 -6.62
N GLU A 54 11.50 -3.10 -7.94
CA GLU A 54 12.58 -3.00 -8.94
C GLU A 54 13.00 -1.54 -9.22
N ALA A 55 12.18 -0.58 -8.76
CA ALA A 55 12.42 0.84 -8.95
C ALA A 55 13.14 1.52 -7.77
N GLU A 56 13.44 0.76 -6.71
CA GLU A 56 14.20 1.14 -5.51
C GLU A 56 15.64 0.61 -5.59
#